data_AF-A0A2D4QH67-F1
#
_entry.id   AF-A0A2D4QH67-F1
#
_cell.length_a   1.000
_cell.length_b   1.000
_cell.length_c   1.000
_cell.angle_alpha   90.00
_cell.angle_beta   90.00
_cell.angle_gamma   90.00
#
_symmetry.space_group_name_H-M   'P 1'
#
loop_
_entity.id
_entity.type
_entity.pdbx_description
1 polymer ?
#
loop_
_entity_poly.entity_id
_entity_poly.type
_entity_poly.pdbx_seq_one_letter_code
_entity_poly.pdbx_strand_id
1 'polypeptide(L)'
;MPTKKKTTEPDVSKLSFEAASAELEQILQKIDSGDLGLEDAMALHRRGQLLLAHCRSLLDRADQELKEVSLDDLEPADDAD
;
A
#
# COMPACT_ATOMS: atom_id res chain seq x y z
N MET A 1 -15.30 34.60 -10.65
CA MET A 1 -14.90 33.25 -11.14
C MET A 1 -14.59 32.39 -9.92
N PRO A 2 -15.40 31.37 -9.55
CA PRO A 2 -15.10 30.53 -8.41
C PRO A 2 -14.13 29.40 -8.80
N THR A 3 -13.06 29.29 -8.03
CA THR A 3 -11.93 28.37 -8.17
C THR A 3 -12.35 26.93 -7.83
N LYS A 4 -12.12 25.99 -8.76
CA LYS A 4 -12.31 24.55 -8.55
C LYS A 4 -11.29 24.07 -7.50
N LYS A 5 -11.73 23.89 -6.25
CA LYS A 5 -11.00 23.10 -5.25
C LYS A 5 -11.03 21.63 -5.71
N LYS A 6 -9.97 21.16 -6.35
CA LYS A 6 -9.65 19.73 -6.35
C LYS A 6 -9.38 19.36 -4.90
N THR A 7 -10.33 18.70 -4.25
CA THR A 7 -10.09 18.01 -2.98
C THR A 7 -9.11 16.88 -3.31
N THR A 8 -7.82 17.13 -3.13
CA THR A 8 -6.74 16.21 -3.47
C THR A 8 -6.75 15.06 -2.48
N GLU A 9 -7.36 13.93 -2.84
CA GLU A 9 -7.09 12.67 -2.14
C GLU A 9 -5.57 12.44 -2.13
N PRO A 10 -4.99 12.05 -0.98
CA PRO A 10 -3.56 11.85 -0.89
C PRO A 10 -3.11 10.81 -1.93
N ASP A 11 -2.02 11.15 -2.61
CA ASP A 11 -1.35 10.28 -3.56
C ASP A 11 -0.93 8.99 -2.83
N VAL A 12 -1.45 7.85 -3.30
CA VAL A 12 -1.23 6.53 -2.69
C VAL A 12 0.27 6.23 -2.54
N SER A 13 1.10 6.68 -3.50
CA SER A 13 2.54 6.43 -3.50
C SER A 13 3.29 7.03 -2.31
N LYS A 14 2.67 7.99 -1.59
CA LYS A 14 3.25 8.68 -0.44
C LYS A 14 2.77 8.14 0.90
N LEU A 15 1.86 7.17 0.90
CA LEU A 15 1.31 6.60 2.12
C LEU A 15 2.31 5.63 2.76
N SER A 16 2.35 5.59 4.09
CA SER A 16 2.97 4.48 4.81
C SER A 16 2.12 3.21 4.67
N PHE A 17 2.69 2.05 4.99
CA PHE A 17 1.96 0.79 4.99
C PHE A 17 0.71 0.86 5.89
N GLU A 18 0.87 1.33 7.12
CA GLU A 18 -0.23 1.46 8.09
C GLU A 18 -1.33 2.42 7.62
N ALA A 19 -0.96 3.54 6.98
CA ALA A 19 -1.93 4.48 6.45
C ALA A 19 -2.70 3.87 5.27
N ALA A 20 -2.01 3.16 4.38
CA ALA A 20 -2.63 2.50 3.24
C ALA A 20 -3.54 1.34 3.67
N SER A 21 -3.16 0.56 4.68
CA SER A 21 -4.00 -0.53 5.23
C SER A 21 -5.23 0.02 5.93
N ALA A 22 -5.10 1.08 6.74
CA ALA A 22 -6.22 1.72 7.40
C ALA A 22 -7.24 2.29 6.40
N GLU A 23 -6.76 2.90 5.31
CA GLU A 23 -7.65 3.38 4.24
C GLU A 23 -8.37 2.22 3.54
N LEU A 24 -7.70 1.08 3.34
CA LEU A 24 -8.29 -0.11 2.74
C LEU A 24 -9.40 -0.70 3.63
N GLU A 25 -9.20 -0.74 4.94
CA GLU A 25 -10.24 -1.13 5.91
C GLU A 25 -11.46 -0.22 5.86
N GLN A 26 -11.25 1.10 5.77
CA GLN A 26 -12.34 2.06 5.62
C GLN A 26 -13.12 1.86 4.31
N ILE A 27 -12.42 1.54 3.22
CA ILE A 27 -13.06 1.21 1.94
C ILE A 27 -13.92 -0.04 2.09
N LEU A 28 -13.41 -1.09 2.73
CA LEU A 28 -14.16 -2.32 2.98
C LEU A 28 -15.41 -2.07 3.83
N GLN A 29 -15.31 -1.27 4.89
CA GLN A 29 -16.46 -0.89 5.72
C GLN A 29 -17.54 -0.16 4.93
N LYS A 30 -17.16 0.72 3.99
CA LYS A 30 -18.12 1.43 3.12
C LYS A 30 -18.77 0.49 2.11
N ILE A 31 -18.04 -0.48 1.58
CA ILE A 31 -18.60 -1.49 0.67
C ILE A 31 -19.59 -2.38 1.42
N ASP A 32 -19.24 -2.81 2.63
CA ASP A 32 -20.07 -3.69 3.46
C ASP A 32 -21.33 -3.00 3.99
N SER A 33 -21.33 -1.67 4.15
CA SER A 33 -22.53 -0.93 4.54
C SER A 33 -23.65 -0.96 3.49
N GLY A 34 -23.34 -1.34 2.25
CA GLY A 34 -24.32 -1.59 1.18
C GLY A 34 -25.05 -0.35 0.65
N ASP A 35 -24.71 0.84 1.13
CA ASP A 35 -25.41 2.11 0.84
C ASP A 35 -24.74 2.91 -0.29
N LEU A 36 -23.89 2.25 -1.08
CA LEU A 36 -23.12 2.87 -2.16
C LEU A 36 -23.80 2.69 -3.52
N GLY A 37 -23.84 3.78 -4.30
CA GLY A 37 -24.17 3.71 -5.71
C GLY A 37 -23.09 2.96 -6.52
N LEU A 38 -23.46 2.48 -7.72
CA LEU A 38 -22.55 1.75 -8.59
C LEU A 38 -21.26 2.53 -8.93
N GLU A 39 -21.39 3.84 -9.17
CA GLU A 39 -20.24 4.70 -9.49
C GLU A 39 -19.27 4.82 -8.31
N ASP A 40 -19.80 5.00 -7.10
CA ASP A 40 -19.00 5.07 -5.87
C ASP A 40 -18.32 3.74 -5.56
N ALA A 41 -19.04 2.62 -5.72
CA ALA A 41 -18.48 1.29 -5.56
C ALA A 41 -17.31 1.05 -6.54
N MET A 42 -17.46 1.47 -7.81
CA MET A 42 -16.36 1.39 -8.79
C MET A 42 -15.17 2.28 -8.43
N ALA A 43 -15.42 3.49 -7.88
CA ALA A 43 -14.36 4.39 -7.46
C ALA A 43 -13.58 3.82 -6.26
N LEU A 44 -14.29 3.34 -5.24
CA LEU A 44 -13.71 2.70 -4.06
C LEU A 44 -12.92 1.44 -4.42
N HIS A 45 -13.43 0.61 -5.34
CA HIS A 45 -12.71 -0.55 -5.84
C HIS A 45 -11.39 -0.17 -6.52
N ARG A 46 -11.41 0.84 -7.42
CA ARG A 46 -10.18 1.34 -8.07
C ARG A 46 -9.17 1.88 -7.06
N ARG A 47 -9.64 2.63 -6.06
CA ARG A 47 -8.79 3.14 -4.97
C ARG A 47 -8.18 1.99 -4.17
N GLY A 48 -8.99 0.99 -3.81
CA GLY A 48 -8.55 -0.21 -3.10
C GLY A 48 -7.48 -0.99 -3.87
N GLN A 49 -7.61 -1.12 -5.20
CA GLN A 49 -6.59 -1.76 -6.04
C GLN A 49 -5.24 -1.00 -6.00
N LEU A 50 -5.28 0.34 -6.05
CA LEU A 50 -4.06 1.15 -5.96
C LEU A 50 -3.39 1.01 -4.59
N LEU A 51 -4.17 1.06 -3.52
CA LEU A 51 -3.69 0.87 -2.15
C LEU A 51 -3.06 -0.52 -1.96
N LEU A 52 -3.71 -1.57 -2.47
CA LEU A 52 -3.20 -2.94 -2.38
C LEU A 52 -1.87 -3.10 -3.13
N ALA A 53 -1.76 -2.53 -4.34
CA ALA A 53 -0.53 -2.55 -5.12
C ALA A 53 0.61 -1.81 -4.40
N HIS A 54 0.30 -0.69 -3.74
CA HIS A 54 1.27 0.06 -2.94
C HIS A 54 1.74 -0.71 -1.71
N CYS A 55 0.81 -1.30 -0.94
CA CYS A 55 1.15 -2.16 0.20
C CYS A 55 2.06 -3.31 -0.22
N ARG A 56 1.77 -3.96 -1.35
CA ARG A 56 2.60 -5.02 -1.91
C ARG A 56 4.02 -4.53 -2.20
N SER A 57 4.15 -3.40 -2.88
CA SER A 57 5.44 -2.78 -3.20
C SER A 57 6.27 -2.46 -1.95
N LEU A 58 5.64 -1.95 -0.89
CA LEU A 58 6.31 -1.67 0.38
C LEU A 58 6.84 -2.96 1.04
N LEU A 59 6.04 -4.02 1.04
CA LEU A 59 6.45 -5.32 1.59
C LEU A 59 7.58 -5.96 0.78
N ASP A 60 7.49 -5.91 -0.55
CA ASP A 60 8.52 -6.44 -1.44
C ASP A 60 9.85 -5.69 -1.23
N ARG A 61 9.80 -4.36 -1.00
CA ARG A 61 10.99 -3.56 -0.68
C ARG A 61 11.59 -3.94 0.67
N ALA A 62 10.77 -4.11 1.70
CA ALA A 62 11.24 -4.52 3.02
C ALA A 62 11.89 -5.92 3.00
N ASP A 63 11.33 -6.85 2.22
CA ASP A 63 11.90 -8.19 2.02
C ASP A 63 13.25 -8.14 1.28
N GLN A 64 13.38 -7.26 0.27
CA GLN A 64 14.64 -7.05 -0.43
C GLN A 64 15.72 -6.49 0.51
N GLU A 65 15.39 -5.48 1.32
CA GLU A 65 16.32 -4.91 2.30
C GLU A 65 16.76 -5.97 3.34
N LEU A 66 15.86 -6.86 3.77
CA LEU A 66 16.20 -7.95 4.69
C LEU A 66 17.16 -8.98 4.06
N LYS A 67 16.97 -9.30 2.78
CA LYS A 67 17.84 -10.23 2.04
C LYS A 67 19.25 -9.68 1.87
N GLU A 68 19.39 -8.39 1.61
CA GLU A 68 20.69 -7.73 1.48
C GLU A 68 21.46 -7.81 2.80
N VAL A 69 20.82 -7.47 3.93
CA VAL A 69 21.44 -7.61 5.27
C VAL A 69 21.84 -9.05 5.58
N SER A 70 20.99 -10.02 5.25
CA SER A 70 21.26 -11.45 5.53
C SER A 70 22.43 -12.02 4.72
N LEU A 71 22.75 -11.43 3.57
CA LEU A 71 23.88 -11.86 2.74
C LEU A 71 25.21 -11.32 3.26
N ASP A 72 25.22 -10.13 3.85
CA ASP A 72 26.42 -9.52 4.45
C ASP A 72 26.83 -10.18 5.79
N ASP A 73 25.89 -10.77 6.53
CA ASP A 73 26.16 -11.47 7.81
C ASP A 73 26.66 -12.92 7.63
N LEU A 74 26.71 -13.45 6.41
CA LEU A 74 27.29 -14.77 6.14
C LEU A 74 28.78 -14.62 5.79
N GLU A 75 29.62 -14.44 6.81
CA GLU A 75 31.04 -14.76 6.67
C GLU A 75 31.13 -16.23 6.21
N PRO A 76 31.86 -16.55 5.12
CA PRO A 76 32.12 -17.93 4.79
C PRO A 76 32.87 -18.52 5.97
N ALA A 77 32.27 -19.52 6.63
CA ALA A 77 33.04 -20.39 7.49
C ALA A 77 34.12 -21.00 6.58
N ASP A 78 35.33 -20.48 6.67
CA ASP A 78 36.52 -21.03 6.04
C ASP A 78 36.57 -22.51 6.40
N ASP A 79 36.22 -23.35 5.42
CA ASP A 79 36.71 -24.73 5.32
C ASP A 79 38.24 -24.65 5.29
N ALA A 80 38.88 -24.71 6.45
CA ALA A 80 40.33 -24.83 6.58
C ALA A 80 40.68 -25.88 7.65
N ASP A 81 40.87 -27.11 7.14
CA ASP A 81 41.65 -28.26 7.64
C ASP A 81 41.46 -28.74 9.10
#